data_AF-A0A1H6QUI1-F1
#
_entry.id   AF-A0A1H6QUI1-F1
#
_cell.length_a   1.000
_cell.length_b   1.000
_cell.length_c   1.000
_cell.angle_alpha   90.00
_cell.angle_beta   90.00
_cell.angle_gamma   90.00
#
_symmetry.space_group_name_H-M   'P 1'
#
loop_
_entity.id
_entity.type
_entity.pdbx_description
1 polymer ?
#
loop_
_entity_poly.entity_id
_entity_poly.type
_entity_poly.pdbx_seq_one_letter_code
_entity_poly.pdbx_strand_id
1 'polypeptide(L)'
;MKKLILSTLLSTLFVLFSCSEDSTSEPENTSAGTMSATVNGNSWNSIPGAAIANVTEVDFDGESQTALQIIGTAPNFSSFTISLPISELSVGSQTFTGDSANGILGYFNGSSNFYTSQHVSGQFTINITTLNLVEGKMSGTFSGKLYDDTDALLNITNGAFSNISIFSTEYYSNGSMSLKRNSGQIFTMDTTNSDGKFITIAQSSANNSISIFGNNTTLTSDFGIYNINFPKDVSTGTYTLTDNGTYSAGLGNSDTEPEYTITGGSLTITSHSGNNVVGTFNYTANNGVQTVTISNGNFSITHK
;
A
#
# COMPACT_ATOMS: atom_id res chain seq x y z
N MET A 1 14.27 28.51 -14.60
CA MET A 1 12.93 28.39 -13.98
C MET A 1 12.98 27.20 -13.03
N LYS A 2 12.12 27.22 -12.00
CA LYS A 2 12.28 26.56 -10.69
C LYS A 2 12.73 25.09 -10.78
N LYS A 3 13.93 24.81 -10.27
CA LYS A 3 14.38 23.49 -9.84
C LYS A 3 13.84 23.30 -8.44
N LEU A 4 12.91 22.36 -8.20
CA LEU A 4 12.66 21.82 -6.86
C LEU A 4 11.81 20.54 -6.94
N ILE A 5 12.32 19.49 -6.30
CA ILE A 5 11.58 18.34 -5.73
C ILE A 5 10.98 17.33 -6.73
N LEU A 6 11.83 16.44 -7.27
CA LEU A 6 11.37 15.14 -7.80
C LEU A 6 12.16 13.95 -7.21
N SER A 7 13.03 14.20 -6.22
CA SER A 7 13.94 13.19 -5.67
C SER A 7 13.39 12.39 -4.50
N THR A 8 12.18 12.68 -4.01
CA THR A 8 11.58 12.03 -2.83
C THR A 8 10.56 10.94 -3.19
N LEU A 9 10.22 10.74 -4.47
CA LEU A 9 9.14 9.83 -4.87
C LEU A 9 9.58 8.36 -5.02
N LEU A 10 10.89 8.04 -4.96
CA LEU A 10 11.41 6.74 -5.39
C LEU A 10 12.16 5.94 -4.30
N SER A 11 12.29 6.44 -3.06
CA SER A 11 13.12 5.77 -2.04
C SER A 11 12.39 4.75 -1.15
N THR A 12 11.09 4.55 -1.29
CA THR A 12 10.30 3.69 -0.37
C THR A 12 9.91 2.31 -0.93
N LEU A 13 10.38 1.93 -2.14
CA LEU A 13 9.92 0.70 -2.80
C LEU A 13 11.03 -0.32 -3.14
N PHE A 14 12.06 -0.42 -2.31
CA PHE A 14 13.21 -1.32 -2.54
C PHE A 14 13.55 -2.24 -1.36
N VAL A 15 12.57 -2.85 -0.68
CA VAL A 15 12.89 -3.92 0.31
C VAL A 15 11.81 -4.99 0.42
N LEU A 16 11.38 -5.68 -0.65
CA LEU A 16 10.55 -6.90 -0.47
C LEU A 16 10.74 -7.98 -1.54
N PHE A 17 11.96 -8.28 -2.01
CA PHE A 17 12.24 -9.56 -2.70
C PHE A 17 13.66 -10.04 -2.43
N SER A 18 13.92 -10.48 -1.19
CA SER A 18 15.04 -11.37 -0.90
C SER A 18 14.46 -12.77 -0.72
N CYS A 19 14.40 -13.54 -1.82
CA CYS A 19 14.04 -14.94 -1.80
C CYS A 19 15.20 -15.76 -1.23
N SER A 20 15.00 -16.39 -0.07
CA SER A 20 15.72 -17.62 0.25
C SER A 20 15.10 -18.76 -0.56
N GLU A 21 15.91 -19.47 -1.33
CA GLU A 21 15.53 -20.67 -2.06
C GLU A 21 15.02 -21.75 -1.10
N ASP A 22 13.75 -22.15 -1.23
CA ASP A 22 13.33 -23.48 -0.82
C ASP A 22 12.26 -24.01 -1.79
N SER A 23 12.63 -25.09 -2.47
CA SER A 23 11.88 -25.74 -3.53
C SER A 23 10.75 -26.58 -2.96
N THR A 24 9.50 -26.13 -3.06
CA THR A 24 8.33 -27.03 -3.03
C THR A 24 7.29 -26.56 -4.06
N SER A 25 6.98 -27.45 -4.99
CA SER A 25 6.03 -27.21 -6.09
C SER A 25 4.60 -27.36 -5.60
N GLU A 26 4.04 -26.29 -5.06
CA GLU A 26 2.59 -26.08 -4.98
C GLU A 26 2.10 -25.47 -6.32
N PRO A 27 0.90 -25.80 -6.81
CA PRO A 27 0.39 -25.23 -8.04
C PRO A 27 0.08 -23.74 -7.82
N GLU A 28 0.95 -22.87 -8.31
CA GLU A 28 0.77 -21.42 -8.34
C GLU A 28 -0.51 -21.06 -9.10
N ASN A 29 -1.60 -20.89 -8.35
CA ASN A 29 -2.88 -20.42 -8.89
C ASN A 29 -3.32 -19.14 -8.18
N THR A 30 -2.37 -18.24 -7.95
CA THR A 30 -2.66 -16.82 -7.72
C THR A 30 -2.55 -16.14 -9.08
N SER A 31 -3.67 -15.66 -9.62
CA SER A 31 -3.63 -14.90 -10.87
C SER A 31 -2.84 -13.61 -10.63
N ALA A 32 -1.57 -13.67 -11.02
CA ALA A 32 -0.57 -12.67 -10.77
C ALA A 32 -0.81 -11.49 -11.72
N GLY A 33 -1.01 -10.28 -11.18
CA GLY A 33 -1.22 -9.10 -12.00
C GLY A 33 -0.07 -8.93 -13.01
N THR A 34 -0.41 -8.56 -14.25
CA THR A 34 0.60 -8.33 -15.30
C THR A 34 0.46 -6.94 -15.89
N MET A 35 1.59 -6.41 -16.36
CA MET A 35 1.64 -5.18 -17.15
C MET A 35 2.56 -5.39 -18.35
N SER A 36 2.17 -4.86 -19.50
CA SER A 36 2.97 -4.90 -20.74
C SER A 36 2.82 -3.59 -21.51
N ALA A 37 3.79 -3.27 -22.36
CA ALA A 37 3.77 -2.12 -23.24
C ALA A 37 4.76 -2.27 -24.39
N THR A 38 4.76 -1.31 -25.31
CA THR A 38 5.80 -1.10 -26.32
C THR A 38 6.48 0.23 -26.07
N VAL A 39 7.77 0.20 -25.76
CA VAL A 39 8.66 1.35 -25.44
C VAL A 39 9.51 1.65 -26.67
N ASN A 40 9.22 2.74 -27.39
CA ASN A 40 9.91 3.10 -28.65
C ASN A 40 10.00 1.92 -29.65
N GLY A 41 8.92 1.15 -29.78
CA GLY A 41 8.85 -0.01 -30.67
C GLY A 41 9.35 -1.33 -30.07
N ASN A 42 9.98 -1.31 -28.90
CA ASN A 42 10.46 -2.52 -28.22
C ASN A 42 9.44 -3.04 -27.20
N SER A 43 9.22 -4.36 -27.18
CA SER A 43 8.33 -4.97 -26.19
C SER A 43 8.88 -4.80 -24.78
N TRP A 44 7.97 -4.49 -23.85
CA TRP A 44 8.22 -4.41 -22.43
C TRP A 44 7.17 -5.25 -21.69
N ASN A 45 7.58 -6.02 -20.70
CA ASN A 45 6.68 -6.82 -19.87
C ASN A 45 7.18 -6.81 -18.42
N SER A 46 6.24 -6.69 -17.48
CA SER A 46 6.53 -6.88 -16.07
C SER A 46 6.84 -8.35 -15.79
N ILE A 47 7.54 -8.60 -14.68
CA ILE A 47 7.57 -9.92 -14.07
C ILE A 47 6.11 -10.31 -13.71
N PRO A 48 5.66 -11.55 -13.95
CA PRO A 48 4.35 -12.00 -13.50
C PRO A 48 4.15 -11.73 -12.01
N GLY A 49 3.05 -11.06 -11.64
CA GLY A 49 2.75 -10.70 -10.25
C GLY A 49 3.43 -9.44 -9.74
N ALA A 50 4.38 -8.88 -10.50
CA ALA A 50 5.03 -7.61 -10.16
C ALA A 50 4.26 -6.38 -10.66
N ALA A 51 3.03 -6.56 -11.17
CA ALA A 51 2.12 -5.46 -11.46
C ALA A 51 1.06 -5.34 -10.36
N ILE A 52 1.11 -4.24 -9.63
CA ILE A 52 0.25 -3.95 -8.48
C ILE A 52 -0.27 -2.52 -8.58
N ALA A 53 -1.36 -2.22 -7.88
CA ALA A 53 -1.76 -0.85 -7.63
C ALA A 53 -1.78 -0.58 -6.14
N ASN A 54 -1.37 0.62 -5.71
CA ASN A 54 -1.51 1.08 -4.35
C ASN A 54 -2.16 2.46 -4.31
N VAL A 55 -3.00 2.72 -3.32
CA VAL A 55 -3.43 4.09 -3.00
C VAL A 55 -2.33 4.76 -2.20
N THR A 56 -1.91 5.96 -2.60
CA THR A 56 -0.91 6.76 -1.89
C THR A 56 -1.23 8.24 -1.98
N GLU A 57 -0.76 9.02 -1.02
CA GLU A 57 -0.65 10.46 -1.20
C GLU A 57 0.47 10.75 -2.20
N VAL A 58 0.20 11.67 -3.11
CA VAL A 58 1.15 12.17 -4.10
C VAL A 58 0.94 13.68 -4.22
N ASP A 59 2.06 14.38 -4.29
CA ASP A 59 2.07 15.83 -4.49
C ASP A 59 1.96 16.13 -5.98
N PHE A 60 0.94 16.88 -6.35
CA PHE A 60 0.73 17.41 -7.68
C PHE A 60 0.77 18.94 -7.63
N ASP A 61 1.86 19.52 -8.13
CA ASP A 61 2.06 20.98 -8.20
C ASP A 61 1.93 21.71 -6.84
N GLY A 62 2.35 21.05 -5.76
CA GLY A 62 2.29 21.59 -4.39
C GLY A 62 0.99 21.27 -3.65
N GLU A 63 0.05 20.56 -4.28
CA GLU A 63 -1.15 20.06 -3.64
C GLU A 63 -1.03 18.55 -3.38
N SER A 64 -1.08 18.15 -2.10
CA SER A 64 -1.18 16.74 -1.74
C SER A 64 -2.57 16.23 -2.10
N GLN A 65 -2.63 15.20 -2.94
CA GLN A 65 -3.87 14.50 -3.27
C GLN A 65 -3.70 12.98 -3.18
N THR A 66 -4.79 12.30 -2.83
CA THR A 66 -4.84 10.84 -2.84
C THR A 66 -4.96 10.34 -4.28
N ALA A 67 -4.01 9.50 -4.70
CA ALA A 67 -4.00 8.88 -6.01
C ALA A 67 -3.89 7.36 -5.93
N LEU A 68 -4.43 6.69 -6.94
CA LEU A 68 -4.10 5.32 -7.24
C LEU A 68 -2.82 5.28 -8.07
N GLN A 69 -1.79 4.64 -7.54
CA GLN A 69 -0.53 4.40 -8.20
C GLN A 69 -0.45 2.95 -8.69
N ILE A 70 -0.41 2.74 -10.00
CA ILE A 70 -0.19 1.42 -10.61
C ILE A 70 1.28 1.30 -10.97
N ILE A 71 1.94 0.24 -10.52
CA ILE A 71 3.36 -0.01 -10.76
C ILE A 71 3.51 -1.36 -11.42
N GLY A 72 4.35 -1.43 -12.46
CA GLY A 72 4.81 -2.68 -13.04
C GLY A 72 6.33 -2.68 -13.16
N THR A 73 6.99 -3.76 -12.72
CA THR A 73 8.46 -3.88 -12.76
C THR A 73 8.89 -5.05 -13.64
N ALA A 74 9.84 -4.81 -14.53
CA ALA A 74 10.43 -5.81 -15.43
C ALA A 74 11.72 -6.44 -14.86
N PRO A 75 12.20 -7.58 -15.40
CA PRO A 75 13.40 -8.27 -14.91
C PRO A 75 14.70 -7.44 -14.95
N ASN A 76 14.76 -6.45 -15.83
CA ASN A 76 15.89 -5.53 -15.95
C ASN A 76 15.77 -4.29 -15.04
N PHE A 77 14.88 -4.32 -14.05
CA PHE A 77 14.55 -3.22 -13.14
C PHE A 77 13.98 -1.96 -13.81
N SER A 78 13.65 -2.00 -15.10
CA SER A 78 12.82 -0.96 -15.69
C SER A 78 11.39 -1.08 -15.16
N SER A 79 10.70 0.04 -15.02
CA SER A 79 9.36 0.07 -14.44
C SER A 79 8.48 1.12 -15.08
N PHE A 80 7.18 0.86 -15.05
CA PHE A 80 6.14 1.87 -15.26
C PHE A 80 5.53 2.25 -13.93
N THR A 81 5.21 3.53 -13.80
CA THR A 81 4.39 4.07 -12.73
C THR A 81 3.27 4.89 -13.35
N ILE A 82 2.02 4.56 -13.07
CA ILE A 82 0.85 5.35 -13.44
C ILE A 82 0.27 5.92 -12.16
N SER A 83 0.08 7.24 -12.08
CA SER A 83 -0.60 7.89 -10.96
C SER A 83 -1.90 8.51 -11.46
N LEU A 84 -3.03 8.12 -10.88
CA LEU A 84 -4.36 8.66 -11.19
C LEU A 84 -5.01 9.23 -9.92
N PRO A 85 -5.54 10.46 -9.93
CA PRO A 85 -6.32 10.98 -8.81
C PRO A 85 -7.51 10.05 -8.55
N ILE A 86 -7.82 9.77 -7.28
CA ILE A 86 -8.98 8.92 -6.96
C ILE A 86 -10.29 9.52 -7.47
N SER A 87 -10.41 10.86 -7.46
CA SER A 87 -11.58 11.57 -7.99
C SER A 87 -11.84 11.30 -9.48
N GLU A 88 -10.81 10.91 -10.22
CA GLU A 88 -10.88 10.59 -11.65
C GLU A 88 -10.99 9.07 -11.89
N LEU A 89 -10.94 8.24 -10.86
CA LEU A 89 -10.93 6.78 -11.00
C LEU A 89 -12.31 6.24 -11.43
N SER A 90 -12.46 5.95 -12.71
CA SER A 90 -13.69 5.39 -13.27
C SER A 90 -13.41 4.47 -14.47
N VAL A 91 -14.33 3.54 -14.75
CA VAL A 91 -14.29 2.75 -15.99
C VAL A 91 -14.51 3.70 -17.17
N GLY A 92 -13.65 3.60 -18.17
CA GLY A 92 -13.65 4.48 -19.33
C GLY A 92 -12.27 5.03 -19.65
N SER A 93 -12.23 5.89 -20.67
CA SER A 93 -10.99 6.47 -21.19
C SER A 93 -10.83 7.92 -20.76
N GLN A 94 -9.62 8.24 -20.32
CA GLN A 94 -9.19 9.58 -19.95
C GLN A 94 -7.85 9.90 -20.61
N THR A 95 -7.67 11.17 -20.95
CA THR A 95 -6.42 11.69 -21.51
C THR A 95 -5.98 12.90 -20.70
N PHE A 96 -4.74 12.85 -20.25
CA PHE A 96 -4.04 13.88 -19.51
C PHE A 96 -2.95 14.48 -20.40
N THR A 97 -2.85 15.81 -20.43
CA THR A 97 -1.91 16.54 -21.29
C THR A 97 -1.30 17.71 -20.54
N GLY A 98 -0.02 17.98 -20.80
CA GLY A 98 0.70 19.12 -20.22
C GLY A 98 1.41 18.80 -18.91
N ASP A 99 2.14 19.80 -18.43
CA ASP A 99 2.99 19.76 -17.24
C ASP A 99 2.20 19.81 -15.92
N SER A 100 1.02 20.45 -15.90
CA SER A 100 0.10 20.46 -14.75
C SER A 100 -1.00 19.40 -14.83
N ALA A 101 -0.75 18.29 -15.53
CA ALA A 101 -1.71 17.20 -15.62
C ALA A 101 -1.87 16.47 -14.28
N ASN A 102 -3.14 16.25 -13.87
CA ASN A 102 -3.48 15.51 -12.66
C ASN A 102 -3.19 14.00 -12.75
N GLY A 103 -3.06 13.45 -13.97
CA GLY A 103 -2.68 12.05 -14.21
C GLY A 103 -1.28 11.95 -14.80
N ILE A 104 -0.48 11.03 -14.28
CA ILE A 104 0.94 10.85 -14.67
C ILE A 104 1.15 9.44 -15.19
N LEU A 105 1.88 9.33 -16.29
CA LEU A 105 2.61 8.12 -16.66
C LEU A 105 4.10 8.41 -16.52
N GLY A 106 4.81 7.55 -15.80
CA GLY A 106 6.25 7.57 -15.62
C GLY A 106 6.87 6.26 -16.10
N TYR A 107 8.07 6.33 -16.64
CA TYR A 107 8.87 5.18 -17.03
C TYR A 107 10.31 5.34 -16.56
N PHE A 108 10.79 4.37 -15.78
CA PHE A 108 12.19 4.26 -15.39
C PHE A 108 12.85 3.16 -16.22
N ASN A 109 13.99 3.45 -16.85
CA ASN A 109 14.63 2.50 -17.77
C ASN A 109 15.57 1.49 -17.10
N GLY A 110 15.73 1.51 -15.77
CA GLY A 110 16.66 0.65 -15.03
C GLY A 110 18.09 1.21 -14.90
N SER A 111 18.43 2.30 -15.59
CA SER A 111 19.80 2.83 -15.70
C SER A 111 19.91 4.34 -15.43
N SER A 112 19.10 4.84 -14.49
CA SER A 112 19.03 6.23 -13.98
C SER A 112 18.17 7.21 -14.77
N ASN A 113 17.69 6.88 -15.98
CA ASN A 113 16.84 7.80 -16.73
C ASN A 113 15.38 7.58 -16.36
N PHE A 114 14.69 8.70 -16.14
CA PHE A 114 13.25 8.74 -15.87
C PHE A 114 12.55 9.60 -16.92
N TYR A 115 11.49 9.05 -17.49
CA TYR A 115 10.65 9.72 -18.48
C TYR A 115 9.26 9.93 -17.86
N THR A 116 8.67 11.11 -18.04
CA THR A 116 7.34 11.45 -17.50
C THR A 116 6.44 12.11 -18.53
N SER A 117 5.13 11.93 -18.38
CA SER A 117 4.11 12.63 -19.17
C SER A 117 3.88 14.07 -18.70
N GLN A 118 4.40 14.45 -17.53
CA GLN A 118 4.34 15.81 -17.02
C GLN A 118 5.39 16.69 -17.71
N HIS A 119 5.10 17.01 -18.96
CA HIS A 119 5.87 17.87 -19.80
C HIS A 119 4.91 18.68 -20.68
N VAL A 120 5.29 19.88 -21.13
CA VAL A 120 4.41 20.76 -21.93
C VAL A 120 3.88 20.09 -23.20
N SER A 121 4.65 19.15 -23.76
CA SER A 121 4.26 18.33 -24.92
C SER A 121 3.93 16.87 -24.56
N GLY A 122 3.91 16.56 -23.26
CA GLY A 122 3.61 15.25 -22.72
C GLY A 122 2.13 14.91 -22.83
N GLN A 123 1.85 13.61 -22.96
CA GLN A 123 0.50 13.08 -23.05
C GLN A 123 0.45 11.71 -22.40
N PHE A 124 -0.62 11.45 -21.66
CA PHE A 124 -0.92 10.14 -21.09
C PHE A 124 -2.40 9.83 -21.36
N THR A 125 -2.69 8.68 -21.94
CA THR A 125 -4.05 8.16 -22.09
C THR A 125 -4.17 6.84 -21.35
N ILE A 126 -5.22 6.68 -20.58
CA ILE A 126 -5.61 5.43 -19.92
C ILE A 126 -7.03 5.09 -20.30
N ASN A 127 -7.33 3.80 -20.38
CA ASN A 127 -8.67 3.27 -20.49
C ASN A 127 -8.83 2.13 -19.50
N ILE A 128 -9.57 2.37 -18.42
CA ILE A 128 -9.88 1.35 -17.41
C ILE A 128 -11.07 0.55 -17.95
N THR A 129 -10.85 -0.73 -18.25
CA THR A 129 -11.89 -1.62 -18.80
C THR A 129 -12.68 -2.31 -17.69
N THR A 130 -12.00 -2.63 -16.58
CA THR A 130 -12.62 -3.26 -15.41
C THR A 130 -12.09 -2.57 -14.16
N LEU A 131 -13.00 -2.18 -13.26
CA LEU A 131 -12.70 -1.71 -11.91
C LEU A 131 -13.64 -2.39 -10.93
N ASN A 132 -13.17 -3.44 -10.27
CA ASN A 132 -13.90 -4.15 -9.24
C ASN A 132 -13.32 -3.82 -7.87
N LEU A 133 -13.90 -2.80 -7.23
CA LEU A 133 -13.49 -2.36 -5.89
C LEU A 133 -13.91 -3.35 -4.77
N VAL A 134 -14.80 -4.30 -5.08
CA VAL A 134 -15.17 -5.36 -4.14
C VAL A 134 -14.08 -6.42 -4.09
N GLU A 135 -13.62 -6.88 -5.26
CA GLU A 135 -12.54 -7.85 -5.39
C GLU A 135 -11.14 -7.24 -5.28
N GLY A 136 -11.03 -5.91 -5.29
CA GLY A 136 -9.75 -5.20 -5.30
C GLY A 136 -8.97 -5.45 -6.59
N LYS A 137 -9.66 -5.54 -7.72
CA LYS A 137 -9.07 -5.87 -9.02
C LYS A 137 -9.37 -4.81 -10.06
N MET A 138 -8.41 -4.54 -10.93
CA MET A 138 -8.65 -3.72 -12.11
C MET A 138 -7.88 -4.20 -13.34
N SER A 139 -8.31 -3.73 -14.51
CA SER A 139 -7.68 -4.01 -15.80
C SER A 139 -7.93 -2.86 -16.76
N GLY A 140 -7.06 -2.70 -17.73
CA GLY A 140 -7.15 -1.61 -18.68
C GLY A 140 -5.94 -1.51 -19.61
N THR A 141 -5.90 -0.42 -20.36
CA THR A 141 -4.86 -0.10 -21.33
C THR A 141 -4.33 1.29 -21.11
N PHE A 142 -3.10 1.55 -21.55
CA PHE A 142 -2.48 2.87 -21.49
C PHE A 142 -1.56 3.16 -22.68
N SER A 143 -1.32 4.44 -22.94
CA SER A 143 -0.37 4.93 -23.94
C SER A 143 0.09 6.33 -23.57
N GLY A 144 1.19 6.80 -24.14
CA GLY A 144 1.66 8.15 -23.85
C GLY A 144 2.92 8.58 -24.59
N LYS A 145 3.20 9.88 -24.47
CA LYS A 145 4.43 10.55 -24.88
C LYS A 145 5.10 11.08 -23.63
N LEU A 146 6.27 10.54 -23.34
CA LEU A 146 7.05 10.82 -22.14
C LEU A 146 8.32 11.56 -22.52
N TYR A 147 8.79 12.44 -21.63
CA TYR A 147 10.01 13.22 -21.82
C TYR A 147 10.90 13.08 -20.59
N ASP A 148 12.22 13.05 -20.80
CA ASP A 148 13.19 13.19 -19.72
C ASP A 148 13.57 14.66 -19.48
N ASP A 149 14.52 14.90 -18.58
CA ASP A 149 15.01 16.23 -18.22
C ASP A 149 15.82 16.93 -19.32
N THR A 150 16.13 16.22 -20.41
CA THR A 150 16.80 16.73 -21.61
C THR A 150 15.85 16.92 -22.80
N ASP A 151 14.53 16.83 -22.57
CA ASP A 151 13.47 16.86 -23.58
C ASP A 151 13.53 15.70 -24.59
N ALA A 152 14.21 14.59 -24.26
CA ALA A 152 14.22 13.43 -25.14
C ALA A 152 12.88 12.68 -25.09
N LEU A 153 12.28 12.46 -26.27
CA LEU A 153 10.99 11.80 -26.40
C LEU A 153 11.08 10.28 -26.27
N LEU A 154 10.15 9.72 -25.50
CA LEU A 154 9.87 8.30 -25.42
C LEU A 154 8.39 8.01 -25.65
N ASN A 155 8.09 7.19 -26.66
CA ASN A 155 6.72 6.81 -27.01
C ASN A 155 6.33 5.48 -26.37
N ILE A 156 5.18 5.48 -25.69
CA ILE A 156 4.53 4.31 -25.12
C ILE A 156 3.28 3.98 -25.93
N THR A 157 3.24 2.76 -26.45
CA THR A 157 2.10 2.24 -27.23
C THR A 157 1.71 0.85 -26.74
N ASN A 158 0.48 0.42 -27.03
CA ASN A 158 -0.05 -0.89 -26.69
C ASN A 158 0.16 -1.28 -25.20
N GLY A 159 0.09 -0.30 -24.30
CA GLY A 159 0.18 -0.54 -22.87
C GLY A 159 -1.07 -1.27 -22.38
N ALA A 160 -0.90 -2.30 -21.57
CA ALA A 160 -1.97 -3.05 -20.95
C ALA A 160 -1.60 -3.44 -19.51
N PHE A 161 -2.59 -3.42 -18.63
CA PHE A 161 -2.49 -4.02 -17.30
C PHE A 161 -3.70 -4.93 -17.08
N SER A 162 -3.45 -6.13 -16.56
CA SER A 162 -4.46 -7.17 -16.43
C SER A 162 -4.46 -7.77 -15.04
N ASN A 163 -5.66 -7.90 -14.47
CA ASN A 163 -5.94 -8.47 -13.16
C ASN A 163 -5.03 -7.95 -12.03
N ILE A 164 -4.64 -6.69 -12.09
CA ILE A 164 -3.79 -6.09 -11.07
C ILE A 164 -4.56 -5.99 -9.76
N SER A 165 -3.91 -6.38 -8.68
CA SER A 165 -4.46 -6.21 -7.33
C SER A 165 -4.29 -4.75 -6.91
N ILE A 166 -5.40 -4.12 -6.54
CA ILE A 166 -5.40 -2.84 -5.85
C ILE A 166 -5.21 -3.13 -4.37
N PHE A 167 -4.00 -2.89 -3.90
CA PHE A 167 -3.72 -2.65 -2.50
C PHE A 167 -4.15 -1.21 -2.20
N SER A 168 -4.72 -0.95 -1.04
CA SER A 168 -4.82 0.42 -0.56
C SER A 168 -4.27 0.43 0.85
N THR A 169 -3.42 1.40 1.13
CA THR A 169 -3.14 1.80 2.52
C THR A 169 -4.32 2.62 3.10
N GLU A 170 -5.35 2.90 2.29
CA GLU A 170 -6.61 3.56 2.66
C GLU A 170 -7.85 2.65 2.50
N TYR A 171 -8.35 2.15 3.64
CA TYR A 171 -9.77 1.96 4.01
C TYR A 171 -10.73 1.14 3.14
N TYR A 172 -10.58 -0.19 3.14
CA TYR A 172 -11.76 -1.07 3.15
C TYR A 172 -12.00 -1.69 4.52
N SER A 173 -11.70 -0.93 5.57
CA SER A 173 -12.16 -1.20 6.93
C SER A 173 -13.45 -0.42 7.15
N ASN A 174 -14.51 -1.10 7.55
CA ASN A 174 -15.47 -0.47 8.45
C ASN A 174 -15.02 -0.88 9.85
N GLY A 175 -14.91 0.08 10.78
CA GLY A 175 -14.57 -0.30 12.13
C GLY A 175 -13.93 0.77 12.97
N SER A 176 -13.48 0.35 14.14
CA SER A 176 -12.76 1.16 15.09
C SER A 176 -11.79 0.30 15.88
N MET A 177 -10.68 0.89 16.31
CA MET A 177 -9.80 0.35 17.34
C MET A 177 -9.68 1.40 18.44
N SER A 178 -9.75 1.02 19.71
CA SER A 178 -9.36 1.91 20.79
C SER A 178 -8.44 1.20 21.76
N LEU A 179 -7.53 1.95 22.36
CA LEU A 179 -6.53 1.42 23.28
C LEU A 179 -6.01 2.51 24.20
N LYS A 180 -5.33 2.07 25.26
CA LYS A 180 -4.60 2.91 26.21
C LYS A 180 -3.13 2.52 26.22
N ARG A 181 -2.27 3.49 25.95
CA ARG A 181 -0.81 3.36 26.07
C ARG A 181 -0.38 3.74 27.50
N ASN A 182 0.34 2.85 28.16
CA ASN A 182 0.85 2.99 29.53
C ASN A 182 -0.27 3.47 30.49
N SER A 183 0.00 4.48 31.31
CA SER A 183 -0.97 5.12 32.21
C SER A 183 -1.80 6.23 31.54
N GLY A 184 -1.71 6.40 30.22
CA GLY A 184 -2.39 7.45 29.46
C GLY A 184 -3.92 7.34 29.38
N GLN A 185 -4.52 8.21 28.57
CA GLN A 185 -5.95 8.14 28.24
C GLN A 185 -6.22 7.11 27.14
N ILE A 186 -7.44 6.56 27.14
CA ILE A 186 -7.92 5.78 26.00
C ILE A 186 -8.12 6.74 24.83
N PHE A 187 -7.68 6.34 23.65
CA PHE A 187 -8.01 7.00 22.40
C PHE A 187 -8.58 5.98 21.41
N THR A 188 -9.45 6.47 20.55
CA THR A 188 -10.09 5.69 19.49
C THR A 188 -9.51 6.13 18.15
N MET A 189 -9.30 5.16 17.29
CA MET A 189 -8.89 5.29 15.90
C MET A 189 -10.04 4.72 15.07
N ASP A 190 -10.48 5.47 14.07
CA ASP A 190 -11.62 5.10 13.21
C ASP A 190 -11.22 5.09 11.73
N THR A 191 -12.19 5.07 10.83
CA THR A 191 -11.92 4.97 9.39
C THR A 191 -11.59 6.31 8.74
N THR A 192 -11.43 7.39 9.52
CA THR A 192 -11.17 8.74 9.03
C THR A 192 -9.89 9.28 9.62
N ASN A 193 -9.12 10.02 8.82
CA ASN A 193 -7.89 10.67 9.28
C ASN A 193 -8.14 12.13 9.72
N SER A 194 -9.38 12.49 10.07
CA SER A 194 -9.75 13.89 10.33
C SER A 194 -9.09 14.49 11.58
N ASP A 195 -8.77 13.65 12.56
CA ASP A 195 -8.15 14.03 13.84
C ASP A 195 -6.75 13.41 14.03
N GLY A 196 -6.17 12.84 12.97
CA GLY A 196 -4.89 12.14 13.01
C GLY A 196 -4.93 10.74 13.64
N LYS A 197 -6.12 10.18 13.91
CA LYS A 197 -6.27 8.84 14.52
C LYS A 197 -7.13 7.92 13.67
N PHE A 198 -6.51 6.93 13.04
CA PHE A 198 -7.19 6.10 12.07
C PHE A 198 -6.75 4.64 12.03
N ILE A 199 -7.59 3.76 11.51
CA ILE A 199 -7.28 2.33 11.32
C ILE A 199 -7.13 1.95 9.86
N THR A 200 -6.12 1.14 9.57
CA THR A 200 -5.95 0.43 8.31
C THR A 200 -6.09 -1.08 8.57
N ILE A 201 -6.77 -1.80 7.68
CA ILE A 201 -6.87 -3.26 7.76
C ILE A 201 -6.31 -3.84 6.48
N ALA A 202 -5.31 -4.71 6.61
CA ALA A 202 -4.81 -5.52 5.52
C ALA A 202 -5.33 -6.94 5.68
N GLN A 203 -5.76 -7.55 4.57
CA GLN A 203 -6.05 -8.97 4.52
C GLN A 203 -5.21 -9.60 3.41
N SER A 204 -4.66 -10.78 3.68
CA SER A 204 -3.98 -11.58 2.67
C SER A 204 -4.58 -12.98 2.63
N SER A 205 -5.15 -13.31 1.47
CA SER A 205 -5.66 -14.66 1.20
C SER A 205 -4.53 -15.68 0.99
N ALA A 206 -3.33 -15.22 0.60
CA ALA A 206 -2.20 -16.11 0.32
C ALA A 206 -1.63 -16.77 1.58
N ASN A 207 -1.67 -16.08 2.71
CA ASN A 207 -1.16 -16.58 4.00
C ASN A 207 -2.26 -16.61 5.08
N ASN A 208 -3.53 -16.48 4.69
CA ASN A 208 -4.70 -16.53 5.58
C ASN A 208 -4.59 -15.57 6.77
N SER A 209 -4.28 -14.29 6.54
CA SER A 209 -4.07 -13.32 7.63
C SER A 209 -4.92 -12.05 7.50
N ILE A 210 -5.25 -11.47 8.65
CA ILE A 210 -5.79 -10.13 8.84
C ILE A 210 -4.82 -9.38 9.75
N SER A 211 -4.39 -8.20 9.32
CA SER A 211 -3.63 -7.24 10.11
C SER A 211 -4.46 -5.98 10.31
N ILE A 212 -4.61 -5.53 11.55
CA ILE A 212 -5.21 -4.24 11.88
C ILE A 212 -4.08 -3.33 12.36
N PHE A 213 -3.95 -2.18 11.72
CA PHE A 213 -3.01 -1.12 12.06
C PHE A 213 -3.79 0.08 12.57
N GLY A 214 -3.64 0.42 13.85
CA GLY A 214 -4.10 1.69 14.39
C GLY A 214 -2.98 2.72 14.28
N ASN A 215 -3.25 3.87 13.70
CA ASN A 215 -2.33 4.97 13.48
C ASN A 215 -2.77 6.17 14.33
N ASN A 216 -1.85 6.78 15.06
CA ASN A 216 -2.08 7.99 15.84
C ASN A 216 -0.94 8.98 15.59
N THR A 217 -1.13 9.88 14.64
CA THR A 217 -0.14 10.88 14.22
C THR A 217 -0.03 12.06 15.18
N THR A 218 -0.93 12.17 16.17
CA THR A 218 -0.86 13.21 17.20
C THR A 218 0.19 12.93 18.28
N LEU A 219 0.75 11.71 18.30
CA LEU A 219 1.84 11.34 19.18
C LEU A 219 3.17 11.74 18.54
N THR A 220 3.82 12.75 19.11
CA THR A 220 5.01 13.39 18.53
C THR A 220 6.32 12.63 18.75
N SER A 221 6.35 11.61 19.63
CA SER A 221 7.59 10.94 20.06
C SER A 221 7.80 9.55 19.45
N ASP A 222 6.74 8.90 18.99
CA ASP A 222 6.80 7.54 18.46
C ASP A 222 5.73 7.46 17.39
N PHE A 223 6.09 7.10 16.16
CA PHE A 223 5.13 6.80 15.09
C PHE A 223 4.03 5.92 15.69
N GLY A 224 2.84 6.49 15.95
CA GLY A 224 1.81 5.90 16.81
C GLY A 224 1.08 4.74 16.14
N ILE A 225 1.84 3.77 15.63
CA ILE A 225 1.38 2.62 14.88
C ILE A 225 1.27 1.46 15.86
N TYR A 226 0.07 0.92 15.98
CA TYR A 226 -0.25 -0.26 16.79
C TYR A 226 -0.76 -1.33 15.84
N ASN A 227 -0.10 -2.48 15.78
CA ASN A 227 -0.57 -3.57 14.94
C ASN A 227 -1.01 -4.78 15.76
N ILE A 228 -2.05 -5.45 15.27
CA ILE A 228 -2.43 -6.81 15.67
C ILE A 228 -2.66 -7.62 14.39
N ASN A 229 -2.15 -8.84 14.35
CA ASN A 229 -2.31 -9.77 13.24
C ASN A 229 -2.86 -11.11 13.75
N PHE A 230 -3.79 -11.68 12.99
CA PHE A 230 -4.44 -12.96 13.30
C PHE A 230 -4.98 -13.62 12.03
N PRO A 231 -5.32 -14.92 12.05
CA PRO A 231 -5.84 -15.61 10.87
C PRO A 231 -7.16 -15.04 10.34
N LYS A 232 -7.37 -15.08 9.02
CA LYS A 232 -8.64 -14.64 8.43
C LYS A 232 -9.82 -15.49 8.89
N ASP A 233 -9.61 -16.77 9.17
CA ASP A 233 -10.61 -17.73 9.65
C ASP A 233 -10.59 -17.93 11.18
N VAL A 234 -10.08 -16.95 11.93
CA VAL A 234 -9.92 -17.04 13.38
C VAL A 234 -11.24 -17.41 14.08
N SER A 235 -11.19 -18.34 15.04
CA SER A 235 -12.35 -18.67 15.87
C SER A 235 -12.47 -17.72 17.06
N THR A 236 -13.64 -17.68 17.72
CA THR A 236 -13.75 -17.00 19.01
C THR A 236 -12.86 -17.70 20.05
N GLY A 237 -12.12 -16.94 20.85
CA GLY A 237 -11.18 -17.49 21.82
C GLY A 237 -10.11 -16.48 22.23
N THR A 238 -9.25 -16.87 23.16
CA THR A 238 -8.09 -16.08 23.60
C THR A 238 -6.81 -16.71 23.12
N TYR A 239 -5.95 -15.89 22.53
CA TYR A 239 -4.71 -16.27 21.88
C TYR A 239 -3.56 -15.46 22.46
N THR A 240 -2.42 -16.11 22.68
CA THR A 240 -1.19 -15.45 23.11
C THR A 240 -0.62 -14.65 21.94
N LEU A 241 -0.30 -13.38 22.19
CA LEU A 241 0.37 -12.54 21.22
C LEU A 241 1.89 -12.73 21.31
N THR A 242 2.54 -12.86 20.15
CA THR A 242 3.99 -12.90 20.02
C THR A 242 4.47 -11.82 19.04
N ASP A 243 5.77 -11.73 18.84
CA ASP A 243 6.36 -10.73 17.95
C ASP A 243 6.11 -11.04 16.46
N ASN A 244 6.34 -12.29 16.04
CA ASN A 244 6.30 -12.71 14.63
C ASN A 244 5.51 -14.02 14.41
N GLY A 245 4.55 -14.34 15.29
CA GLY A 245 3.71 -15.54 15.17
C GLY A 245 2.42 -15.34 14.39
N THR A 246 1.63 -16.41 14.30
CA THR A 246 0.28 -16.40 13.71
C THR A 246 -0.64 -15.36 14.38
N TYR A 247 -0.53 -15.25 15.70
CA TYR A 247 -1.15 -14.20 16.49
C TYR A 247 -0.02 -13.28 16.95
N SER A 248 0.09 -12.12 16.32
CA SER A 248 1.16 -11.18 16.65
C SER A 248 0.63 -9.79 16.89
N ALA A 249 1.45 -9.01 17.59
CA ALA A 249 1.22 -7.59 17.77
C ALA A 249 2.54 -6.86 17.55
N GLY A 250 2.47 -5.54 17.47
CA GLY A 250 3.66 -4.72 17.40
C GLY A 250 3.35 -3.27 17.71
N LEU A 251 4.43 -2.50 17.81
CA LEU A 251 4.40 -1.08 18.08
C LEU A 251 5.45 -0.44 17.18
N GLY A 252 5.01 0.45 16.30
CA GLY A 252 5.90 1.23 15.47
C GLY A 252 6.74 2.19 16.31
N ASN A 253 7.92 2.51 15.78
CA ASN A 253 8.82 3.48 16.36
C ASN A 253 9.35 4.42 15.26
N SER A 254 10.03 5.50 15.66
CA SER A 254 10.80 6.32 14.72
C SER A 254 12.03 5.56 14.20
N ASP A 255 12.45 5.82 12.97
CA ASP A 255 13.61 5.17 12.31
C ASP A 255 14.93 5.32 13.10
N THR A 256 15.00 6.26 14.05
CA THR A 256 16.19 6.53 14.86
C THR A 256 16.24 5.75 16.17
N GLU A 257 15.17 5.04 16.53
CA GLU A 257 15.04 4.32 17.80
C GLU A 257 15.00 2.80 17.57
N PRO A 258 15.47 1.98 18.54
CA PRO A 258 15.35 0.53 18.42
C PRO A 258 13.90 0.07 18.30
N GLU A 259 13.70 -0.98 17.51
CA GLU A 259 12.39 -1.60 17.31
C GLU A 259 11.85 -2.24 18.59
N TYR A 260 10.54 -2.19 18.77
CA TYR A 260 9.88 -2.86 19.89
C TYR A 260 9.68 -4.34 19.59
N THR A 261 10.05 -5.18 20.54
CA THR A 261 9.71 -6.60 20.54
C THR A 261 8.58 -6.86 21.53
N ILE A 262 7.57 -7.63 21.12
CA ILE A 262 6.52 -8.09 22.04
C ILE A 262 7.09 -9.06 23.07
N THR A 263 6.92 -8.72 24.35
CA THR A 263 7.37 -9.54 25.49
C THR A 263 6.25 -10.39 26.08
N GLY A 264 5.00 -10.08 25.76
CA GLY A 264 3.83 -10.86 26.12
C GLY A 264 2.53 -10.10 25.92
N GLY A 265 1.42 -10.82 25.84
CA GLY A 265 0.11 -10.23 25.63
C GLY A 265 -0.93 -11.26 25.22
N SER A 266 -2.16 -10.80 25.05
CA SER A 266 -3.27 -11.61 24.59
C SER A 266 -4.19 -10.85 23.64
N LEU A 267 -4.73 -11.59 22.67
CA LEU A 267 -5.81 -11.21 21.78
C LEU A 267 -6.99 -12.12 22.08
N THR A 268 -8.15 -11.54 22.35
CA THR A 268 -9.40 -12.28 22.53
C THR A 268 -10.37 -11.90 21.42
N ILE A 269 -10.71 -12.86 20.57
CA ILE A 269 -11.78 -12.73 19.58
C ILE A 269 -13.11 -13.06 20.27
N THR A 270 -13.96 -12.06 20.41
CA THR A 270 -15.27 -12.19 21.08
C THR A 270 -16.39 -12.55 20.11
N SER A 271 -16.27 -12.16 18.84
CA SER A 271 -17.19 -12.52 17.78
C SER A 271 -16.49 -12.55 16.43
N HIS A 272 -16.82 -13.53 15.60
CA HIS A 272 -16.46 -13.56 14.19
C HIS A 272 -17.62 -14.14 13.38
N SER A 273 -18.21 -13.35 12.50
CA SER A 273 -19.34 -13.74 11.66
C SER A 273 -19.25 -13.11 10.28
N GLY A 274 -19.10 -13.94 9.25
CA GLY A 274 -18.81 -13.47 7.90
C GLY A 274 -17.49 -12.71 7.91
N ASN A 275 -17.51 -11.46 7.45
CA ASN A 275 -16.33 -10.60 7.48
C ASN A 275 -16.23 -9.70 8.72
N ASN A 276 -17.12 -9.85 9.70
CA ASN A 276 -17.12 -9.01 10.89
C ASN A 276 -16.37 -9.68 12.02
N VAL A 277 -15.33 -9.03 12.55
CA VAL A 277 -14.53 -9.52 13.67
C VAL A 277 -14.52 -8.48 14.79
N VAL A 278 -14.82 -8.93 16.01
CA VAL A 278 -14.79 -8.11 17.22
C VAL A 278 -13.86 -8.78 18.23
N GLY A 279 -13.03 -7.98 18.89
CA GLY A 279 -12.11 -8.52 19.89
C GLY A 279 -11.52 -7.46 20.80
N THR A 280 -10.75 -7.96 21.77
CA THR A 280 -9.99 -7.16 22.72
C THR A 280 -8.54 -7.60 22.73
N PHE A 281 -7.62 -6.71 23.07
CA PHE A 281 -6.21 -7.05 23.16
C PHE A 281 -5.50 -6.26 24.26
N ASN A 282 -4.39 -6.82 24.71
CA ASN A 282 -3.43 -6.18 25.61
C ASN A 282 -2.06 -6.80 25.34
N TYR A 283 -1.00 -6.01 25.38
CA TYR A 283 0.35 -6.52 25.24
C TYR A 283 1.37 -5.56 25.84
N THR A 284 2.57 -6.07 26.08
CA THR A 284 3.73 -5.30 26.51
C THR A 284 4.83 -5.46 25.48
N ALA A 285 5.43 -4.36 25.08
CA ALA A 285 6.53 -4.31 24.13
C ALA A 285 7.75 -3.64 24.79
N ASN A 286 8.95 -4.07 24.43
CA ASN A 286 10.20 -3.53 24.95
C ASN A 286 11.23 -3.42 23.81
N ASN A 287 11.97 -2.31 23.76
CA ASN A 287 13.00 -2.06 22.76
C ASN A 287 14.43 -2.01 23.36
N GLY A 288 14.62 -2.59 24.54
CA GLY A 288 15.86 -2.53 25.32
C GLY A 288 16.06 -1.24 26.12
N VAL A 289 15.37 -0.15 25.77
CA VAL A 289 15.47 1.15 26.45
C VAL A 289 14.22 1.43 27.29
N GLN A 290 13.04 1.19 26.73
CA GLN A 290 11.78 1.42 27.39
C GLN A 290 10.79 0.26 27.20
N THR A 291 9.90 0.12 28.19
CA THR A 291 8.78 -0.80 28.15
C THR A 291 7.49 -0.02 27.95
N VAL A 292 6.70 -0.44 26.97
CA VAL A 292 5.38 0.12 26.69
C VAL A 292 4.33 -0.95 26.92
N THR A 293 3.30 -0.63 27.69
CA THR A 293 2.12 -1.48 27.87
C THR A 293 0.94 -0.91 27.11
N ILE A 294 0.33 -1.73 26.27
CA ILE A 294 -0.94 -1.46 25.61
C ILE A 294 -2.04 -2.21 26.36
N SER A 295 -3.02 -1.46 26.84
CA SER A 295 -4.11 -1.94 27.68
C SER A 295 -5.45 -1.43 27.15
N ASN A 296 -6.55 -2.03 27.62
CA ASN A 296 -7.92 -1.67 27.21
C ASN A 296 -8.12 -1.70 25.67
N GLY A 297 -7.30 -2.48 24.96
CA GLY A 297 -7.40 -2.64 23.52
C GLY A 297 -8.73 -3.28 23.15
N ASN A 298 -9.47 -2.66 22.26
CA ASN A 298 -10.66 -3.22 21.64
C ASN A 298 -10.69 -2.86 20.16
N PHE A 299 -11.30 -3.72 19.36
CA PHE A 299 -11.57 -3.44 17.97
C PHE A 299 -12.89 -4.08 17.55
N SER A 300 -13.51 -3.46 16.56
CA SER A 300 -14.65 -3.99 15.83
C SER A 300 -14.42 -3.64 14.38
N ILE A 301 -14.28 -4.65 13.53
CA ILE A 301 -13.91 -4.45 12.13
C ILE A 301 -14.80 -5.27 11.19
N THR A 302 -14.90 -4.81 9.95
CA THR A 302 -15.34 -5.57 8.79
C THR A 302 -14.18 -5.65 7.81
N HIS A 303 -13.72 -6.86 7.46
CA HIS A 303 -12.71 -7.09 6.43
C HIS A 303 -13.34 -7.49 5.07
N LYS A 304 -12.56 -7.74 4.02
CA LYS A 304 -13.05 -8.10 2.67
C LYS A 304 -12.56 -9.46 2.22
#